data_AF-A0A3B9WT93-F1
#
_entry.id   AF-A0A3B9WT93-F1
#
_cell.length_a   1.000
_cell.length_b   1.000
_cell.length_c   1.000
_cell.angle_alpha   90.00
_cell.angle_beta   90.00
_cell.angle_gamma   90.00
#
_symmetry.space_group_name_H-M   'P 1'
#
loop_
_entity.id
_entity.type
_entity.pdbx_description
1 polymer ?
#
loop_
_entity_poly.entity_id
_entity_poly.type
_entity_poly.pdbx_seq_one_letter_code
_entity_poly.pdbx_strand_id
1 'polypeptide(L)'
;MEKFKSFLKRKDIEISAKRYLIDALGAMAQGLFCSLLIGTIINTFGTQFKIPFLTSPVAVIGGTEYTAGGIASAMSGPAMSIAIGYALKCPPLVLFSLTAAGFAANALGGAGGPLAVLFIAVISAELGKAVSKETRIDILVTPLVTVMAGILLSWLIAPPLGKAAMSVGSLIMWATELQPLLMGILVAVLTGMALTLPISSAAICAALGLTGLAGGAAVAGCCAQMVGFAVMSFKENKWGGLVSQGIGTSMLQMGNIIK
;
A
#
# COMPACT_ATOMS: atom_id res chain seq x y z
N MET A 1 -24.80 6.03 26.52
CA MET A 1 -24.27 6.22 25.15
C MET A 1 -23.61 7.58 24.93
N GLU A 2 -24.07 8.67 25.54
CA GLU A 2 -23.46 10.01 25.35
C GLU A 2 -22.00 10.10 25.82
N LYS A 3 -21.63 9.51 26.97
CA LYS A 3 -20.24 9.48 27.46
C LYS A 3 -19.26 8.78 26.50
N PHE A 4 -19.72 7.78 25.75
CA PHE A 4 -18.90 7.08 24.77
C PHE A 4 -18.75 7.89 23.48
N LYS A 5 -19.85 8.49 22.99
CA LYS A 5 -19.80 9.39 21.83
C LYS A 5 -18.94 10.64 22.09
N SER A 6 -19.00 11.21 23.30
CA SER A 6 -18.16 12.34 23.68
C SER A 6 -16.68 11.96 23.80
N PHE A 7 -16.37 10.76 24.29
CA PHE A 7 -15.00 10.23 24.30
C PHE A 7 -14.44 10.07 22.87
N LEU A 8 -15.18 9.43 21.97
CA LEU A 8 -14.77 9.26 20.57
C LEU A 8 -14.54 10.62 19.88
N LYS A 9 -15.44 11.59 20.10
CA LYS A 9 -15.30 12.95 19.56
C LYS A 9 -14.09 13.69 20.13
N ARG A 10 -13.79 13.52 21.43
CA ARG A 10 -12.58 14.09 22.07
C ARG A 10 -11.29 13.51 21.49
N LYS A 11 -11.31 12.25 21.08
CA LYS A 11 -10.16 11.53 20.51
C LYS A 11 -10.08 11.61 18.98
N ASP A 12 -10.99 12.35 18.34
CA ASP A 12 -11.10 12.45 16.88
C ASP A 12 -11.22 11.05 16.20
N ILE A 13 -12.00 10.17 16.83
CA ILE A 13 -12.34 8.84 16.34
C ILE A 13 -13.71 8.91 15.68
N GLU A 14 -13.72 8.89 14.35
CA GLU A 14 -14.94 8.92 13.55
C GLU A 14 -14.98 7.69 12.66
N ILE A 15 -15.82 6.71 13.05
CA ILE A 15 -16.06 5.52 12.25
C ILE A 15 -16.96 5.93 11.07
N SER A 16 -16.35 6.23 9.92
CA SER A 16 -17.09 6.48 8.69
C SER A 16 -16.39 5.82 7.49
N ALA A 17 -17.19 5.34 6.54
CA ALA A 17 -16.68 4.79 5.29
C ALA A 17 -15.85 5.82 4.52
N LYS A 18 -16.24 7.10 4.55
CA LYS A 18 -15.46 8.18 3.96
C LYS A 18 -14.06 8.27 4.58
N ARG A 19 -13.95 8.29 5.91
CA ARG A 19 -12.68 8.46 6.60
C ARG A 19 -11.73 7.26 6.41
N TYR A 20 -12.26 6.04 6.44
CA TYR A 20 -11.43 4.83 6.37
C TYR A 20 -11.19 4.31 4.95
N LEU A 21 -12.16 4.42 4.04
CA LEU A 21 -12.03 3.91 2.68
C LEU A 21 -11.64 4.99 1.66
N ILE A 22 -11.96 6.26 1.89
CA ILE A 22 -11.63 7.34 0.95
C ILE A 22 -10.40 8.10 1.45
N ASP A 23 -10.46 8.70 2.64
CA ASP A 23 -9.40 9.58 3.13
C ASP A 23 -8.13 8.79 3.48
N ALA A 24 -8.24 7.71 4.24
CA ALA A 24 -7.09 6.86 4.59
C ALA A 24 -6.49 6.15 3.37
N LEU A 25 -7.31 5.65 2.44
CA LEU A 25 -6.84 4.99 1.22
C LEU A 25 -6.14 6.00 0.29
N GLY A 26 -6.71 7.19 0.12
CA GLY A 26 -6.09 8.27 -0.65
C GLY A 26 -4.72 8.69 -0.08
N ALA A 27 -4.62 8.83 1.24
CA ALA A 27 -3.34 9.12 1.89
C ALA A 27 -2.35 7.95 1.79
N MET A 28 -2.82 6.71 1.92
CA MET A 28 -1.99 5.51 1.72
C MET A 28 -1.36 5.50 0.32
N ALA A 29 -2.12 5.86 -0.72
CA ALA A 29 -1.61 5.95 -2.08
C ALA A 29 -0.47 6.98 -2.21
N GLN A 30 -0.56 8.10 -1.50
CA GLN A 30 0.53 9.08 -1.42
C GLN A 30 1.76 8.52 -0.69
N GLY A 31 1.55 7.82 0.43
CA GLY A 31 2.62 7.12 1.15
C GLY A 31 3.34 6.09 0.28
N LEU A 32 2.58 5.30 -0.48
CA LEU A 32 3.11 4.33 -1.45
C LEU A 32 3.88 5.01 -2.59
N PHE A 33 3.37 6.15 -3.07
CA PHE A 33 4.03 6.94 -4.11
C PHE A 33 5.40 7.43 -3.64
N CYS A 34 5.47 8.07 -2.48
CA CYS A 34 6.72 8.63 -1.94
C CYS A 34 7.78 7.57 -1.56
N SER A 35 7.39 6.31 -1.44
CA SER A 35 8.27 5.21 -1.00
C SER A 35 8.50 4.19 -2.11
N LEU A 36 7.54 3.28 -2.33
CA LEU A 36 7.64 2.18 -3.28
C LEU A 36 7.93 2.68 -4.69
N LEU A 37 7.12 3.60 -5.20
CA LEU A 37 7.23 4.04 -6.59
C LEU A 37 8.53 4.80 -6.85
N ILE A 38 8.86 5.79 -6.02
CA ILE A 38 10.15 6.48 -6.12
C ILE A 38 11.32 5.51 -6.00
N GLY A 39 11.27 4.56 -5.05
CA GLY A 39 12.29 3.53 -4.91
C GLY A 39 12.43 2.63 -6.16
N THR A 40 11.31 2.22 -6.76
CA THR A 40 11.32 1.42 -8.00
C THR A 40 11.82 2.22 -9.19
N ILE A 41 11.52 3.52 -9.28
CA ILE A 41 12.04 4.41 -10.32
C ILE A 41 13.56 4.50 -10.18
N ILE A 42 14.06 4.79 -8.97
CA ILE A 42 15.51 4.86 -8.70
C ILE A 42 16.21 3.55 -9.09
N ASN A 43 15.65 2.40 -8.71
CA ASN A 43 16.21 1.09 -9.07
C ASN A 43 16.16 0.84 -10.58
N THR A 44 15.06 1.19 -11.25
CA THR A 44 14.91 1.02 -12.70
C THR A 44 15.92 1.89 -13.45
N PHE A 45 16.09 3.16 -13.07
CA PHE A 45 17.11 4.03 -13.65
C PHE A 45 18.52 3.50 -13.38
N GLY A 46 18.84 3.12 -12.15
CA GLY A 46 20.15 2.59 -11.79
C GLY A 46 20.52 1.34 -12.60
N THR A 47 19.58 0.41 -12.76
CA THR A 47 19.78 -0.84 -13.50
C THR A 47 19.83 -0.65 -15.02
N GLN A 48 18.91 0.14 -15.59
CA GLN A 48 18.84 0.36 -17.04
C GLN A 48 20.02 1.19 -17.56
N PHE A 49 20.42 2.23 -16.83
CA PHE A 49 21.55 3.10 -17.21
C PHE A 49 22.89 2.62 -16.64
N LYS A 50 22.90 1.49 -15.92
CA LYS A 50 24.10 0.88 -15.29
C LYS A 50 24.92 1.89 -14.46
N ILE A 51 24.24 2.75 -13.69
CA ILE A 51 24.89 3.78 -12.88
C ILE A 51 25.39 3.13 -11.57
N PRO A 52 26.72 2.95 -11.39
CA PRO A 52 27.26 2.14 -10.30
C PRO A 52 26.89 2.64 -8.91
N PHE A 53 26.74 3.96 -8.76
CA PHE A 53 26.36 4.60 -7.49
C PHE A 53 24.93 4.28 -7.04
N LEU A 54 24.01 4.02 -7.98
CA LEU A 54 22.62 3.72 -7.68
C LEU A 54 22.39 2.21 -7.47
N THR A 55 23.25 1.37 -8.05
CA THR A 55 23.19 -0.08 -7.95
C THR A 55 24.09 -0.65 -6.86
N SER A 56 25.04 0.14 -6.34
CA SER A 56 25.87 -0.27 -5.21
C SER A 56 25.04 -0.38 -3.91
N PRO A 57 25.32 -1.37 -3.05
CA PRO A 57 24.74 -1.44 -1.72
C PRO A 57 25.05 -0.18 -0.92
N VAL A 58 24.02 0.45 -0.37
CA VAL A 58 24.12 1.65 0.48
C VAL A 58 24.03 1.28 1.95
N ALA A 59 23.27 0.22 2.29
CA ALA A 59 23.17 -0.30 3.64
C ALA A 59 23.01 -1.82 3.63
N VAL A 60 23.49 -2.48 4.68
CA VAL A 60 23.28 -3.91 4.93
C VAL A 60 22.47 -4.05 6.22
N ILE A 61 21.27 -4.63 6.11
CA ILE A 61 20.39 -4.85 7.26
C ILE A 61 20.09 -6.34 7.33
N GLY A 62 20.47 -6.99 8.43
CA GLY A 62 20.21 -8.43 8.64
C GLY A 62 20.81 -9.32 7.56
N GLY A 63 21.97 -8.95 7.00
CA GLY A 63 22.63 -9.71 5.91
C GLY A 63 22.05 -9.48 4.51
N THR A 64 21.03 -8.62 4.38
CA THR A 64 20.48 -8.23 3.07
C THR A 64 21.08 -6.88 2.66
N GLU A 65 21.64 -6.83 1.45
CA GLU A 65 22.14 -5.60 0.84
C GLU A 65 21.00 -4.80 0.24
N TYR A 66 20.94 -3.50 0.56
CA TYR A 66 19.95 -2.59 0.02
C TYR A 66 20.61 -1.48 -0.80
N THR A 67 20.14 -1.30 -2.03
CA THR A 67 20.45 -0.13 -2.87
C THR A 67 19.66 1.10 -2.39
N ALA A 68 19.99 2.29 -2.90
CA ALA A 68 19.24 3.51 -2.59
C ALA A 68 17.72 3.35 -2.87
N GLY A 69 17.36 2.79 -4.02
CA GLY A 69 15.97 2.51 -4.35
C GLY A 69 15.40 1.34 -3.53
N GLY A 70 16.21 0.33 -3.23
CA GLY A 70 15.82 -0.81 -2.38
C GLY A 70 15.39 -0.39 -0.97
N ILE A 71 16.13 0.52 -0.33
CA ILE A 71 15.77 1.07 0.98
C ILE A 71 14.43 1.82 0.89
N ALA A 72 14.28 2.70 -0.10
CA ALA A 72 13.04 3.46 -0.29
C ALA A 72 11.82 2.54 -0.50
N SER A 73 11.96 1.49 -1.32
CA SER A 73 10.90 0.51 -1.54
C SER A 73 10.60 -0.35 -0.31
N ALA A 74 11.62 -0.71 0.47
CA ALA A 74 11.45 -1.45 1.72
C ALA A 74 10.65 -0.66 2.78
N MET A 75 10.75 0.67 2.75
CA MET A 75 10.00 1.57 3.66
C MET A 75 8.55 1.83 3.24
N SER A 76 8.03 1.10 2.24
CA SER A 76 6.66 1.25 1.76
C SER A 76 5.58 1.01 2.83
N GLY A 77 5.71 -0.07 3.61
CA GLY A 77 4.83 -0.36 4.76
C GLY A 77 4.75 0.80 5.76
N PRO A 78 5.89 1.25 6.31
CA PRO A 78 5.98 2.44 7.16
C PRO A 78 5.38 3.71 6.56
N ALA A 79 5.71 4.01 5.30
CA ALA A 79 5.24 5.23 4.65
C ALA A 79 3.71 5.23 4.50
N MET A 80 3.14 4.08 4.11
CA MET A 80 1.69 3.89 4.03
C MET A 80 1.00 4.08 5.39
N SER A 81 1.50 3.44 6.46
CA SER A 81 0.86 3.53 7.78
C SER A 81 0.96 4.92 8.40
N ILE A 82 2.07 5.63 8.22
CA ILE A 82 2.21 7.02 8.65
C ILE A 82 1.24 7.91 7.87
N ALA A 83 1.15 7.74 6.54
CA ALA A 83 0.23 8.54 5.73
C ALA A 83 -1.23 8.32 6.13
N ILE A 84 -1.63 7.07 6.41
CA ILE A 84 -2.93 6.75 6.99
C ILE A 84 -3.11 7.43 8.34
N GLY A 85 -2.14 7.31 9.25
CA GLY A 85 -2.20 7.95 10.56
C GLY A 85 -2.33 9.47 10.49
N TYR A 86 -1.67 10.09 9.52
CA TYR A 86 -1.76 11.52 9.25
C TYR A 86 -3.17 11.92 8.79
N ALA A 87 -3.75 11.19 7.84
CA ALA A 87 -5.14 11.40 7.42
C ALA A 87 -6.15 11.19 8.55
N LEU A 88 -5.86 10.25 9.47
CA LEU A 88 -6.64 10.01 10.67
C LEU A 88 -6.38 11.01 11.80
N LYS A 89 -5.53 12.02 11.57
CA LYS A 89 -5.14 13.07 12.54
C LYS A 89 -4.59 12.51 13.85
N CYS A 90 -3.78 11.47 13.75
CA CYS A 90 -3.17 10.84 14.91
C CYS A 90 -2.21 11.81 15.62
N PRO A 91 -2.15 11.78 16.96
CA PRO A 91 -1.14 12.51 17.71
C PRO A 91 0.27 11.97 17.38
N PRO A 92 1.32 12.78 17.55
CA PRO A 92 2.67 12.43 17.09
C PRO A 92 3.18 11.07 17.59
N LEU A 93 2.95 10.73 18.86
CA LEU A 93 3.37 9.45 19.43
C LEU A 93 2.71 8.25 18.74
N VAL A 94 1.43 8.34 18.39
CA VAL A 94 0.72 7.28 17.65
C VAL A 94 1.24 7.24 16.22
N LEU A 95 1.39 8.40 15.58
CA LEU A 95 1.85 8.53 14.20
C LEU A 95 3.21 7.86 13.96
N PHE A 96 4.20 8.14 14.82
CA PHE A 96 5.53 7.53 14.72
C PHE A 96 5.53 6.05 15.12
N SER A 97 4.61 5.63 15.97
CA SER A 97 4.47 4.22 16.36
C SER A 97 3.89 3.35 15.26
N LEU A 98 3.07 3.94 14.37
CA LEU A 98 2.51 3.24 13.21
C LEU A 98 3.58 2.77 12.22
N THR A 99 4.78 3.34 12.24
CA THR A 99 5.91 2.91 11.40
C THR A 99 6.19 1.42 11.54
N ALA A 100 6.29 0.91 12.78
CA ALA A 100 6.55 -0.50 13.06
C ALA A 100 5.36 -1.39 12.65
N ALA A 101 4.13 -0.94 12.97
CA ALA A 101 2.90 -1.65 12.61
C ALA A 101 2.75 -1.78 11.08
N GLY A 102 3.03 -0.72 10.33
CA GLY A 102 2.97 -0.71 8.88
C GLY A 102 4.01 -1.61 8.22
N PHE A 103 5.23 -1.62 8.76
CA PHE A 103 6.26 -2.55 8.28
C PHE A 103 5.85 -4.00 8.49
N ALA A 104 5.40 -4.35 9.70
CA ALA A 104 4.96 -5.70 10.03
C ALA A 104 3.77 -6.14 9.17
N ALA A 105 2.77 -5.28 9.01
CA ALA A 105 1.59 -5.56 8.19
C ALA A 105 1.94 -5.80 6.72
N ASN A 106 2.79 -4.96 6.14
CA ASN A 106 3.20 -5.09 4.75
C ASN A 106 4.03 -6.37 4.52
N ALA A 107 4.99 -6.63 5.42
CA ALA A 107 5.88 -7.79 5.32
C ALA A 107 5.11 -9.12 5.48
N LEU A 108 4.22 -9.21 6.46
CA LEU A 108 3.43 -10.42 6.74
C LEU A 108 2.27 -10.60 5.74
N GLY A 109 1.82 -9.53 5.09
CA GLY A 109 0.72 -9.56 4.13
C GLY A 109 1.10 -10.00 2.71
N GLY A 110 2.40 -9.98 2.36
CA GLY A 110 2.88 -10.39 1.04
C GLY A 110 2.15 -9.67 -0.10
N ALA A 111 1.49 -10.44 -0.98
CA ALA A 111 0.70 -9.89 -2.10
C ALA A 111 -0.46 -8.97 -1.65
N GLY A 112 -1.00 -9.22 -0.45
CA GLY A 112 -2.04 -8.40 0.19
C GLY A 112 -1.48 -7.32 1.13
N GLY A 113 -0.17 -7.04 1.09
CA GLY A 113 0.52 -6.12 1.99
C GLY A 113 -0.15 -4.75 2.14
N PRO A 114 -0.40 -3.99 1.05
CA PRO A 114 -1.06 -2.69 1.12
C PRO A 114 -2.46 -2.75 1.76
N LEU A 115 -3.25 -3.77 1.44
CA LEU A 115 -4.56 -4.00 2.07
C LEU A 115 -4.43 -4.27 3.57
N ALA A 116 -3.46 -5.10 3.96
CA ALA A 116 -3.17 -5.39 5.36
C ALA A 116 -2.77 -4.12 6.11
N VAL A 117 -1.89 -3.31 5.52
CA VAL A 117 -1.49 -2.01 6.09
C VAL A 117 -2.69 -1.10 6.29
N LEU A 118 -3.61 -1.01 5.33
CA LEU A 118 -4.82 -0.20 5.47
C LEU A 118 -5.62 -0.55 6.73
N PHE A 119 -6.01 -1.83 6.88
CA PHE A 119 -6.82 -2.25 8.02
C PHE A 119 -6.06 -2.17 9.35
N ILE A 120 -4.82 -2.67 9.38
CA ILE A 120 -4.05 -2.74 10.62
C ILE A 120 -3.65 -1.35 11.07
N ALA A 121 -3.24 -0.45 10.16
CA ALA A 121 -2.88 0.91 10.53
C ALA A 121 -4.10 1.69 11.04
N VAL A 122 -5.28 1.54 10.42
CA VAL A 122 -6.51 2.17 10.92
C VAL A 122 -6.83 1.67 12.34
N ILE A 123 -6.89 0.35 12.56
CA ILE A 123 -7.24 -0.20 13.88
C ILE A 123 -6.20 0.21 14.94
N SER A 124 -4.92 0.10 14.61
CA SER A 124 -3.82 0.46 15.54
C SER A 124 -3.80 1.95 15.85
N ALA A 125 -4.10 2.80 14.85
CA ALA A 125 -4.22 4.24 15.01
C ALA A 125 -5.36 4.60 15.96
N GLU A 126 -6.53 3.98 15.81
CA GLU A 126 -7.68 4.23 16.69
C GLU A 126 -7.42 3.76 18.13
N LEU A 127 -6.79 2.59 18.30
CA LEU A 127 -6.37 2.10 19.63
C LEU A 127 -5.33 3.04 20.27
N GLY A 128 -4.34 3.49 19.49
CA GLY A 128 -3.35 4.45 19.96
C GLY A 128 -3.97 5.79 20.36
N LYS A 129 -4.90 6.32 19.55
CA LYS A 129 -5.65 7.56 19.86
C LYS A 129 -6.47 7.40 21.14
N ALA A 130 -7.10 6.24 21.36
CA ALA A 130 -7.89 5.98 22.55
C ALA A 130 -7.06 6.08 23.83
N VAL A 131 -5.80 5.61 23.80
CA VAL A 131 -4.91 5.62 24.97
C VAL A 131 -4.12 6.92 25.12
N SER A 132 -3.89 7.65 24.02
CA SER A 132 -3.11 8.87 24.02
C SER A 132 -3.66 9.93 24.97
N LYS A 133 -2.80 10.47 25.83
CA LYS A 133 -3.08 11.50 26.85
C LYS A 133 -4.03 11.06 27.98
N GLU A 134 -4.23 9.77 28.19
CA GLU A 134 -5.03 9.26 29.33
C GLU A 134 -4.17 8.92 30.55
N THR A 135 -2.85 8.76 30.40
CA THR A 135 -1.96 8.36 31.50
C THR A 135 -0.84 9.38 31.74
N ARG A 136 -0.30 9.43 32.97
CA ARG A 136 0.88 10.26 33.28
C ARG A 136 2.16 9.76 32.59
N ILE A 137 2.16 8.52 32.09
CA ILE A 137 3.27 7.86 31.41
C ILE A 137 2.95 7.71 29.90
N ASP A 138 2.21 8.67 29.34
CA ASP A 138 1.71 8.63 27.96
C ASP A 138 2.80 8.37 26.92
N ILE A 139 4.01 8.91 27.17
CA ILE A 139 5.18 8.76 26.30
C ILE A 139 5.62 7.30 26.12
N LEU A 140 5.33 6.44 27.09
CA LEU A 140 5.66 5.01 27.02
C LEU A 140 4.44 4.19 26.62
N VAL A 141 3.29 4.46 27.25
CA VAL A 141 2.09 3.63 27.11
C VAL A 141 1.52 3.75 25.70
N THR A 142 1.44 4.97 25.14
CA THR A 142 0.81 5.19 23.82
C THR A 142 1.59 4.53 22.69
N PRO A 143 2.93 4.68 22.60
CA PRO A 143 3.70 3.92 21.63
C PRO A 143 3.62 2.41 21.84
N LEU A 144 3.72 1.94 23.08
CA LEU A 144 3.69 0.51 23.38
C LEU A 144 2.37 -0.13 22.96
N VAL A 145 1.23 0.50 23.27
CA VAL A 145 -0.08 -0.02 22.84
C VAL A 145 -0.21 0.01 21.32
N THR A 146 0.20 1.10 20.66
CA THR A 146 0.08 1.24 19.20
C THR A 146 0.93 0.19 18.47
N VAL A 147 2.19 0.01 18.89
CA VAL A 147 3.12 -0.96 18.29
C VAL A 147 2.68 -2.39 18.59
N MET A 148 2.37 -2.71 19.84
CA MET A 148 1.98 -4.07 20.23
C MET A 148 0.67 -4.49 19.57
N ALA A 149 -0.34 -3.60 19.54
CA ALA A 149 -1.58 -3.85 18.82
C ALA A 149 -1.29 -4.04 17.32
N GLY A 150 -0.49 -3.16 16.72
CA GLY A 150 -0.15 -3.24 15.31
C GLY A 150 0.57 -4.53 14.93
N ILE A 151 1.57 -4.95 15.69
CA ILE A 151 2.32 -6.20 15.44
C ILE A 151 1.41 -7.42 15.64
N LEU A 152 0.63 -7.45 16.72
CA LEU A 152 -0.27 -8.57 17.02
C LEU A 152 -1.36 -8.71 15.95
N LEU A 153 -1.97 -7.59 15.53
CA LEU A 153 -2.93 -7.58 14.43
C LEU A 153 -2.26 -7.94 13.10
N SER A 154 -1.01 -7.54 12.87
CA SER A 154 -0.26 -7.95 11.68
C SER A 154 -0.07 -9.45 11.62
N TRP A 155 0.31 -10.06 12.75
CA TRP A 155 0.48 -11.51 12.81
C TRP A 155 -0.84 -12.28 12.61
N LEU A 156 -1.96 -11.76 13.12
CA LEU A 156 -3.26 -12.41 13.03
C LEU A 156 -3.97 -12.19 11.67
N ILE A 157 -3.91 -10.97 11.12
CA ILE A 157 -4.76 -10.51 10.02
C ILE A 157 -3.98 -10.44 8.69
N ALA A 158 -2.69 -10.10 8.70
CA ALA A 158 -1.95 -9.91 7.45
C ALA A 158 -1.78 -11.23 6.65
N PRO A 159 -1.39 -12.37 7.24
CA PRO A 159 -1.28 -13.64 6.50
C PRO A 159 -2.58 -14.10 5.82
N PRO A 160 -3.76 -14.11 6.47
CA PRO A 160 -5.00 -14.49 5.79
C PRO A 160 -5.38 -13.50 4.68
N LEU A 161 -5.12 -12.19 4.85
CA LEU A 161 -5.30 -11.21 3.76
C LEU A 161 -4.36 -11.48 2.57
N GLY A 162 -3.11 -11.85 2.84
CA GLY A 162 -2.16 -12.26 1.80
C GLY A 162 -2.64 -13.49 1.03
N LYS A 163 -3.16 -14.51 1.73
CA LYS A 163 -3.76 -15.69 1.10
C LYS A 163 -4.99 -15.34 0.25
N ALA A 164 -5.84 -14.44 0.74
CA ALA A 164 -7.00 -13.95 -0.01
C ALA A 164 -6.58 -13.15 -1.26
N ALA A 165 -5.51 -12.36 -1.18
CA ALA A 165 -4.94 -11.71 -2.37
C ALA A 165 -4.41 -12.75 -3.37
N MET A 166 -3.75 -13.81 -2.89
CA MET A 166 -3.24 -14.89 -3.73
C MET A 166 -4.35 -15.72 -4.38
N SER A 167 -5.56 -15.81 -3.80
CA SER A 167 -6.68 -16.47 -4.49
C SER A 167 -7.10 -15.71 -5.75
N VAL A 168 -7.02 -14.38 -5.75
CA VAL A 168 -7.19 -13.60 -7.00
C VAL A 168 -6.11 -13.99 -8.02
N GLY A 169 -4.88 -14.24 -7.55
CA GLY A 169 -3.80 -14.78 -8.37
C GLY A 169 -4.12 -16.12 -9.03
N SER A 170 -4.85 -17.02 -8.36
CA SER A 170 -5.26 -18.30 -8.96
C SER A 170 -6.20 -18.13 -10.17
N LEU A 171 -7.03 -17.08 -10.17
CA LEU A 171 -7.85 -16.73 -11.34
C LEU A 171 -6.99 -16.30 -12.53
N ILE A 172 -5.90 -15.58 -12.26
CA ILE A 172 -4.92 -15.19 -13.30
C ILE A 172 -4.21 -16.44 -13.83
N MET A 173 -3.81 -17.37 -12.97
CA MET A 173 -3.20 -18.63 -13.37
C MET A 173 -4.13 -19.46 -14.26
N TRP A 174 -5.40 -19.61 -13.86
CA TRP A 174 -6.40 -20.27 -14.71
C TRP A 174 -6.53 -19.59 -16.08
N ALA A 175 -6.49 -18.26 -16.12
CA ALA A 175 -6.52 -17.53 -17.39
C ALA A 175 -5.29 -17.81 -18.28
N THR A 176 -4.15 -18.23 -17.71
CA THR A 176 -2.96 -18.61 -18.49
C THR A 176 -3.07 -19.97 -19.19
N GLU A 177 -4.01 -20.82 -18.80
CA GLU A 177 -4.24 -22.12 -19.44
C GLU A 177 -5.10 -22.01 -20.72
N LEU A 178 -5.66 -20.82 -20.98
CA LEU A 178 -6.49 -20.55 -22.14
C LEU A 178 -5.65 -20.30 -23.39
N GLN A 179 -6.31 -20.34 -24.55
CA GLN A 179 -5.68 -20.01 -25.84
C GLN A 179 -5.11 -18.57 -25.83
N PRO A 180 -4.01 -18.28 -26.55
CA PRO A 180 -3.25 -17.04 -26.41
C PRO A 180 -4.06 -15.74 -26.49
N LEU A 181 -5.07 -15.68 -27.37
CA LEU A 181 -5.93 -14.52 -27.51
C LEU A 181 -6.80 -14.28 -26.26
N LEU A 182 -7.44 -15.33 -25.75
CA LEU A 182 -8.31 -15.26 -24.57
C LEU A 182 -7.50 -15.07 -23.29
N MET A 183 -6.37 -15.78 -23.17
CA MET A 183 -5.40 -15.56 -22.10
C MET A 183 -4.98 -14.09 -22.04
N GLY A 184 -4.57 -13.52 -23.19
CA GLY A 184 -4.09 -12.15 -23.26
C GLY A 184 -5.13 -11.15 -22.74
N ILE A 185 -6.38 -11.27 -23.19
CA ILE A 185 -7.48 -10.40 -22.77
C ILE A 185 -7.75 -10.53 -21.27
N LEU A 186 -7.91 -11.76 -20.77
CA LEU A 186 -8.28 -11.99 -19.37
C LEU A 186 -7.15 -11.62 -18.41
N VAL A 187 -5.91 -12.00 -18.69
CA VAL A 187 -4.76 -11.64 -17.86
C VAL A 187 -4.56 -10.12 -17.83
N ALA A 188 -4.70 -9.43 -18.97
CA ALA A 188 -4.60 -7.98 -19.03
C ALA A 188 -5.68 -7.29 -18.17
N VAL A 189 -6.94 -7.70 -18.31
CA VAL A 189 -8.06 -7.13 -17.54
C VAL A 189 -7.91 -7.41 -16.04
N LEU A 190 -7.69 -8.67 -15.66
CA LEU A 190 -7.57 -9.07 -14.26
C LEU A 190 -6.40 -8.36 -13.57
N THR A 191 -5.24 -8.29 -14.23
CA THR A 191 -4.06 -7.63 -13.66
C THR A 191 -4.23 -6.11 -13.62
N GLY A 192 -4.86 -5.49 -14.63
CA GLY A 192 -5.20 -4.07 -14.63
C GLY A 192 -6.18 -3.69 -13.50
N MET A 193 -7.19 -4.53 -13.26
CA MET A 193 -8.10 -4.36 -12.11
C MET A 193 -7.37 -4.52 -10.79
N ALA A 194 -6.55 -5.57 -10.65
CA ALA A 194 -5.77 -5.83 -9.44
C ALA A 194 -4.81 -4.67 -9.10
N LEU A 195 -4.26 -4.01 -10.11
CA LEU A 195 -3.38 -2.84 -9.96
C LEU A 195 -4.09 -1.62 -9.34
N THR A 196 -5.40 -1.50 -9.53
CA THR A 196 -6.18 -0.37 -8.99
C THR A 196 -6.70 -0.67 -7.59
N LEU A 197 -6.96 -1.95 -7.31
CA LEU A 197 -7.35 -2.42 -5.99
C LEU A 197 -6.19 -2.26 -5.00
N PRO A 198 -6.46 -2.24 -3.68
CA PRO A 198 -5.44 -2.23 -2.63
C PRO A 198 -4.63 -3.54 -2.51
N ILE A 199 -4.43 -4.24 -3.62
CA ILE A 199 -3.69 -5.48 -3.74
C ILE A 199 -2.47 -5.21 -4.62
N SER A 200 -1.31 -5.73 -4.27
CA SER A 200 -0.10 -5.49 -5.07
C SER A 200 -0.09 -6.43 -6.28
N SER A 201 -0.54 -5.94 -7.44
CA SER A 201 -0.50 -6.70 -8.71
C SER A 201 0.91 -7.15 -9.05
N ALA A 202 1.91 -6.29 -8.84
CA ALA A 202 3.33 -6.62 -9.03
C ALA A 202 3.77 -7.79 -8.13
N ALA A 203 3.34 -7.80 -6.87
CA ALA A 203 3.65 -8.90 -5.96
C ALA A 203 2.91 -10.20 -6.36
N ILE A 204 1.66 -10.11 -6.84
CA ILE A 204 0.95 -11.27 -7.39
C ILE A 204 1.69 -11.84 -8.60
N CYS A 205 2.03 -11.00 -9.58
CA CYS A 205 2.75 -11.44 -10.78
C CYS A 205 4.10 -12.06 -10.44
N ALA A 206 4.84 -11.48 -9.49
CA ALA A 206 6.10 -12.02 -9.00
C ALA A 206 5.92 -13.36 -8.28
N ALA A 207 4.92 -13.48 -7.39
CA ALA A 207 4.63 -14.70 -6.65
C ALA A 207 4.18 -15.86 -7.56
N LEU A 208 3.51 -15.54 -8.67
CA LEU A 208 3.06 -16.51 -9.67
C LEU A 208 4.11 -16.79 -10.77
N GLY A 209 5.22 -16.06 -10.79
CA GLY A 209 6.24 -16.22 -11.83
C GLY A 209 5.76 -15.92 -13.25
N LEU A 210 4.80 -15.00 -13.41
CA LEU A 210 4.22 -14.67 -14.72
C LEU A 210 5.29 -14.06 -15.64
N THR A 211 5.73 -14.84 -16.61
CA THR A 211 6.75 -14.49 -17.60
C THR A 211 6.27 -14.81 -19.02
N GLY A 212 7.05 -14.42 -20.03
CA GLY A 212 6.70 -14.66 -21.43
C GLY A 212 5.40 -13.98 -21.85
N LEU A 213 4.53 -14.69 -22.57
CA LEU A 213 3.28 -14.15 -23.12
C LEU A 213 2.33 -13.64 -22.02
N ALA A 214 2.18 -14.39 -20.93
CA ALA A 214 1.31 -13.99 -19.81
C ALA A 214 1.84 -12.75 -19.10
N GLY A 215 3.16 -12.68 -18.88
CA GLY A 215 3.81 -11.46 -18.35
C GLY A 215 3.64 -10.26 -19.28
N GLY A 216 3.78 -10.44 -20.59
CA GLY A 216 3.54 -9.40 -21.59
C GLY A 216 2.09 -8.90 -21.57
N ALA A 217 1.11 -9.80 -21.48
CA ALA A 217 -0.30 -9.46 -21.35
C ALA A 217 -0.59 -8.68 -20.05
N ALA A 218 0.00 -9.09 -18.94
CA ALA A 218 -0.11 -8.39 -17.65
C ALA A 218 0.44 -6.96 -17.74
N VAL A 219 1.62 -6.76 -18.32
CA VAL A 219 2.21 -5.43 -18.53
C VAL A 219 1.32 -4.58 -19.44
N ALA A 220 0.84 -5.12 -20.57
CA ALA A 220 -0.04 -4.39 -21.48
C ALA A 220 -1.34 -3.94 -20.77
N GLY A 221 -1.95 -4.81 -19.97
CA GLY A 221 -3.13 -4.49 -19.17
C GLY A 221 -2.87 -3.40 -18.13
N CYS A 222 -1.79 -3.53 -17.35
CA CYS A 222 -1.39 -2.51 -16.37
C CYS A 222 -1.11 -1.16 -17.03
N CYS A 223 -0.40 -1.13 -18.15
CA CYS A 223 -0.12 0.10 -18.90
C CYS A 223 -1.41 0.73 -19.45
N ALA A 224 -2.29 -0.06 -20.08
CA ALA A 224 -3.55 0.43 -20.59
C ALA A 224 -4.43 1.04 -19.48
N GLN A 225 -4.47 0.41 -18.31
CA GLN A 225 -5.18 0.91 -17.13
C GLN A 225 -4.62 2.26 -16.65
N MET A 226 -3.29 2.36 -16.49
CA MET A 226 -2.62 3.57 -16.01
C MET A 226 -2.78 4.74 -16.99
N VAL A 227 -2.56 4.49 -18.28
CA VAL A 227 -2.74 5.50 -19.34
C VAL A 227 -4.21 5.91 -19.45
N GLY A 228 -5.13 4.94 -19.38
CA GLY A 228 -6.57 5.20 -19.39
C GLY A 228 -7.00 6.15 -18.27
N PHE A 229 -6.59 5.87 -17.03
CA PHE A 229 -6.87 6.78 -15.90
C PHE A 229 -6.21 8.14 -16.05
N ALA A 230 -4.96 8.19 -16.50
CA ALA A 230 -4.25 9.45 -16.72
C ALA A 230 -4.94 10.35 -17.75
N VAL A 231 -5.39 9.78 -18.88
CA VAL A 231 -6.11 10.50 -19.94
C VAL A 231 -7.50 10.93 -19.45
N MET A 232 -8.26 10.03 -18.82
CA MET A 232 -9.57 10.37 -18.25
C MET A 232 -9.46 11.51 -17.21
N SER A 233 -8.42 11.45 -16.37
CA SER A 233 -8.18 12.44 -15.33
C SER A 233 -7.66 13.79 -15.84
N PHE A 234 -7.22 13.90 -17.10
CA PHE A 234 -6.64 15.15 -17.62
C PHE A 234 -7.65 16.30 -17.64
N LYS A 235 -8.93 16.00 -17.87
CA LYS A 235 -10.00 17.02 -17.93
C LYS A 235 -10.16 17.77 -16.60
N GLU A 236 -9.97 17.07 -15.48
CA GLU A 236 -10.19 17.62 -14.13
C GLU A 236 -8.87 18.03 -13.47
N ASN A 237 -7.85 17.17 -13.54
CA ASN A 237 -6.59 17.32 -12.81
C ASN A 237 -5.41 17.78 -13.69
N LYS A 238 -5.64 17.99 -15.00
CA LYS A 238 -4.65 18.47 -15.99
C LYS A 238 -3.34 17.67 -15.92
N TRP A 239 -2.22 18.35 -16.12
CA TRP A 239 -0.87 17.77 -16.07
C TRP A 239 -0.53 17.13 -14.72
N GLY A 240 -1.04 17.69 -13.61
CA GLY A 240 -0.82 17.12 -12.28
C GLY A 240 -1.44 15.73 -12.14
N GLY A 241 -2.69 15.56 -12.59
CA GLY A 241 -3.37 14.26 -12.63
C GLY A 241 -2.71 13.27 -13.57
N LEU A 242 -2.31 13.75 -14.75
CA LEU A 242 -1.67 12.91 -15.76
C LEU A 242 -0.35 12.31 -15.27
N VAL A 243 0.50 13.12 -14.63
CA VAL A 243 1.79 12.64 -14.08
C VAL A 243 1.56 11.76 -12.85
N SER A 244 0.71 12.20 -11.91
CA SER A 244 0.48 11.46 -10.66
C SER A 244 -0.19 10.10 -10.86
N GLN A 245 -1.04 9.95 -11.86
CA GLN A 245 -1.72 8.67 -12.14
C GLN A 245 -1.00 7.86 -13.21
N GLY A 246 -0.47 8.50 -14.25
CA GLY A 246 0.20 7.81 -15.35
C GLY A 246 1.58 7.26 -14.94
N ILE A 247 2.35 8.02 -14.18
CA ILE A 247 3.67 7.59 -13.67
C ILE A 247 3.56 7.06 -12.24
N GLY A 248 2.63 7.61 -11.45
CA GLY A 248 2.47 7.20 -10.06
C GLY A 248 1.62 5.95 -9.90
N THR A 249 0.43 6.10 -9.35
CA THR A 249 -0.46 4.96 -9.05
C THR A 249 -1.91 5.27 -9.38
N SER A 250 -2.60 4.33 -10.01
CA SER A 250 -4.05 4.41 -10.22
C SER A 250 -4.84 4.24 -8.93
N MET A 251 -4.22 3.79 -7.84
CA MET A 251 -4.86 3.72 -6.52
C MET A 251 -5.39 5.09 -6.06
N LEU A 252 -4.82 6.20 -6.56
CA LEU A 252 -5.33 7.55 -6.34
C LEU A 252 -6.78 7.72 -6.82
N GLN A 253 -7.23 6.94 -7.79
CA GLN A 253 -8.59 6.95 -8.33
C GLN A 253 -9.58 6.08 -7.53
N MET A 254 -9.10 5.28 -6.58
CA MET A 254 -9.96 4.39 -5.81
C MET A 254 -11.04 5.15 -5.03
N GLY A 255 -10.71 6.34 -4.51
CA GLY A 255 -11.69 7.22 -3.86
C GLY A 255 -12.81 7.73 -4.78
N ASN A 256 -12.59 7.73 -6.10
CA ASN A 256 -13.62 8.05 -7.09
C ASN A 256 -14.42 6.83 -7.52
N ILE A 257 -13.80 5.64 -7.51
CA ILE A 257 -14.49 4.36 -7.80
C ILE A 257 -15.46 3.97 -6.68
N ILE A 258 -15.13 4.30 -5.43
CA ILE A 258 -15.94 3.96 -4.25
C ILE A 258 -17.15 4.90 -4.07
N LYS A 259 -17.15 6.08 -4.71
CA LYS A 259 -18.27 7.05 -4.64
C LYS A 259 -19.43 6.63 -5.54
#